data_AF-A0A834MKM7-F1
#
_entry.id   AF-A0A834MKM7-F1
#
_cell.length_a   1.000
_cell.length_b   1.000
_cell.length_c   1.000
_cell.angle_alpha   90.00
_cell.angle_beta   90.00
_cell.angle_gamma   90.00
#
_symmetry.space_group_name_H-M   'P 1'
#
loop_
_entity.id
_entity.type
_entity.pdbx_description
1 polymer ?
#
loop_
_entity_poly.entity_id
_entity_poly.type
_entity_poly.pdbx_seq_one_letter_code
_entity_poly.pdbx_strand_id
1 'polypeptide(L)'
;MNSFLTFKKLYSSVSNKHICLWNKLNISNFSPETVTSIPPYFSFSNTFSNFDIENILNTMTIQNDFLNEDEEKSLMDELDPYMKKLRYEFDHWDDAIHGYRETERLKWNEENTKILNRIKMDGLSLILMPQE
;
A
#
# COMPACT_ATOMS: atom_id res chain seq x y z
N MET A 1 20.02 6.76 39.31
CA MET A 1 20.75 6.88 38.03
C MET A 1 21.11 5.48 37.56
N ASN A 2 20.33 4.88 36.64
CA ASN A 2 20.67 3.69 35.84
C ASN A 2 19.41 3.18 35.09
N SER A 3 18.97 3.91 34.07
CA SER A 3 17.96 3.40 33.11
C SER A 3 18.20 3.83 31.66
N PHE A 4 19.15 4.75 31.40
CA PHE A 4 19.40 5.28 30.05
C PHE A 4 20.48 4.51 29.25
N LEU A 5 21.20 3.56 29.86
CA LEU A 5 22.32 2.86 29.22
C LEU A 5 21.94 1.54 28.53
N THR A 6 20.72 1.02 28.73
CA THR A 6 20.29 -0.24 28.10
C THR A 6 19.63 -0.01 26.72
N PHE A 7 19.13 1.20 26.43
CA PHE A 7 18.40 1.47 25.18
C PHE A 7 19.33 1.73 23.98
N LYS A 8 20.58 2.15 24.20
CA LYS A 8 21.52 2.46 23.11
C LYS A 8 22.21 1.25 22.47
N LYS A 9 22.13 0.05 23.08
CA LYS A 9 22.79 -1.16 22.54
C LYS A 9 21.94 -2.02 21.60
N LEU A 10 20.62 -1.80 21.52
CA LEU A 10 19.78 -2.52 20.54
C LEU A 10 19.75 -1.84 19.16
N TYR A 11 19.96 -0.53 19.08
CA TYR A 11 19.85 0.22 17.82
C TYR A 11 21.06 0.10 16.88
N SER A 12 22.21 -0.44 17.34
CA SER A 12 23.41 -0.53 16.50
C SER A 12 23.63 -1.89 15.84
N SER A 13 22.74 -2.87 15.99
CA SER A 13 22.92 -4.22 15.41
C SER A 13 21.91 -4.60 14.31
N VAL A 14 20.88 -3.80 14.08
CA VAL A 14 19.91 -4.02 12.98
C VAL A 14 20.09 -3.00 11.84
N SER A 15 20.83 -1.92 12.09
CA SER A 15 21.32 -1.02 11.05
C SER A 15 22.58 -1.62 10.41
N ASN A 16 22.47 -2.10 9.16
CA ASN A 16 23.53 -2.15 8.11
C ASN A 16 23.54 -3.42 7.23
N LYS A 17 22.60 -4.37 7.35
CA LYS A 17 22.58 -5.54 6.44
C LYS A 17 21.53 -5.53 5.33
N HIS A 18 20.54 -4.63 5.35
CA HIS A 18 19.45 -4.64 4.35
C HIS A 18 19.35 -3.36 3.48
N ILE A 19 20.25 -2.39 3.63
CA ILE A 19 20.18 -1.11 2.90
C ILE A 19 20.93 -1.13 1.54
N CYS A 20 21.64 -2.21 1.20
CA CYS A 20 22.48 -2.23 -0.02
C CYS A 20 22.18 -3.37 -0.99
N LEU A 21 20.89 -3.58 -1.35
CA LEU A 21 20.53 -4.48 -2.45
C LEU A 21 19.62 -3.86 -3.52
N TRP A 22 19.21 -2.59 -3.38
CA TRP A 22 18.36 -1.91 -4.36
C TRP A 22 19.08 -1.55 -5.67
N ASN A 23 20.42 -1.55 -5.70
CA ASN A 23 21.19 -1.13 -6.88
C ASN A 23 21.45 -2.24 -7.91
N LYS A 24 20.73 -3.38 -7.84
CA LYS A 24 20.92 -4.51 -8.76
C LYS A 24 19.64 -5.05 -9.39
N LEU A 25 18.53 -4.33 -9.34
CA LEU A 25 17.38 -4.64 -10.17
C LEU A 25 17.58 -3.96 -11.53
N ASN A 26 18.20 -4.68 -12.45
CA ASN A 26 18.23 -4.30 -13.85
C ASN A 26 16.83 -4.56 -14.42
N ILE A 27 16.01 -3.50 -14.50
CA ILE A 27 14.65 -3.52 -15.05
C ILE A 27 14.72 -3.57 -16.59
N SER A 28 15.50 -4.49 -17.14
CA SER A 28 15.71 -4.60 -18.60
C SER A 28 14.86 -5.69 -19.26
N ASN A 29 14.14 -6.50 -18.47
CA ASN A 29 13.51 -7.73 -18.96
C ASN A 29 11.98 -7.75 -18.77
N PHE A 30 11.34 -6.59 -18.66
CA PHE A 30 9.90 -6.53 -18.89
C PHE A 30 9.69 -6.62 -20.41
N SER A 31 9.27 -7.78 -20.90
CA SER A 31 8.78 -7.89 -22.26
C SER A 31 7.45 -7.13 -22.31
N PRO A 32 7.34 -6.02 -23.07
CA PRO A 32 6.09 -5.33 -23.18
C PRO A 32 5.20 -6.21 -24.04
N GLU A 33 4.30 -6.97 -23.44
CA GLU A 33 2.99 -7.08 -24.08
C GLU A 33 2.46 -5.65 -24.07
N THR A 34 2.66 -4.95 -25.20
CA THR A 34 2.30 -3.54 -25.35
C THR A 34 0.84 -3.40 -24.94
N VAL A 35 0.58 -2.70 -23.83
CA VAL A 35 -0.77 -2.38 -23.40
C VAL A 35 -1.37 -1.52 -24.51
N THR A 36 -2.12 -2.14 -25.40
CA THR A 36 -2.57 -1.52 -26.65
C THR A 36 -3.71 -0.52 -26.43
N SER A 37 -4.30 -0.49 -25.23
CA SER A 37 -5.36 0.44 -24.86
C SER A 37 -5.29 0.81 -23.38
N ILE A 38 -5.36 2.12 -23.09
CA ILE A 38 -5.47 2.65 -21.73
C ILE A 38 -6.80 2.14 -21.11
N PRO A 39 -6.79 1.52 -19.92
CA PRO A 39 -8.00 1.09 -19.25
C PRO A 39 -8.96 2.26 -18.95
N PRO A 40 -10.28 2.03 -18.89
CA PRO A 40 -11.28 3.10 -18.77
C PRO A 40 -11.20 3.90 -17.46
N TYR A 41 -10.56 3.33 -16.43
CA TYR A 41 -10.36 3.98 -15.12
C TYR A 41 -9.05 4.75 -15.02
N PHE A 42 -8.24 4.79 -16.09
CA PHE A 42 -7.06 5.64 -16.18
C PHE A 42 -7.35 6.86 -17.08
N SER A 43 -6.91 8.02 -16.61
CA SER A 43 -6.89 9.25 -17.41
C SER A 43 -5.55 9.94 -17.19
N PHE A 44 -4.88 10.29 -18.29
CA PHE A 44 -3.57 10.93 -18.24
C PHE A 44 -3.66 12.34 -18.82
N SER A 45 -2.95 13.28 -18.18
CA SER A 45 -2.75 14.61 -18.74
C SER A 45 -1.91 14.52 -20.02
N ASN A 46 -2.13 15.44 -20.96
CA ASN A 46 -1.35 15.56 -22.20
C ASN A 46 0.15 15.86 -21.97
N THR A 47 0.55 16.11 -20.72
CA THR A 47 1.94 16.33 -20.32
C THR A 47 2.73 15.05 -20.09
N PHE A 48 2.06 13.89 -19.98
CA PHE A 48 2.73 12.61 -19.79
C PHE A 48 3.32 12.08 -21.09
N SER A 49 4.53 11.52 -21.03
CA SER A 49 5.09 10.82 -22.19
C SER A 49 4.47 9.42 -22.31
N ASN A 50 4.49 8.85 -23.53
CA ASN A 50 4.02 7.48 -23.74
C ASN A 50 4.78 6.46 -22.87
N PHE A 51 6.07 6.71 -22.63
CA PHE A 51 6.90 5.88 -21.75
C PHE A 51 6.40 5.90 -20.31
N ASP A 52 6.05 7.08 -19.78
CA ASP A 52 5.53 7.20 -18.41
C ASP A 52 4.18 6.51 -18.28
N ILE A 53 3.32 6.64 -19.29
CA ILE A 53 2.01 5.98 -19.34
C ILE A 53 2.18 4.46 -19.31
N GLU A 54 3.02 3.91 -20.20
CA GLU A 54 3.30 2.47 -20.23
C GLU A 54 3.85 1.97 -18.90
N ASN A 55 4.78 2.71 -18.28
CA ASN A 55 5.34 2.34 -16.99
C ASN A 55 4.29 2.35 -15.87
N ILE A 56 3.41 3.35 -15.82
CA ILE A 56 2.32 3.41 -14.84
C ILE A 56 1.35 2.25 -15.05
N LEU A 57 0.95 1.98 -16.30
CA LEU A 57 0.03 0.88 -16.60
C LEU A 57 0.58 -0.49 -16.21
N ASN A 58 1.90 -0.68 -16.27
CA ASN A 58 2.56 -1.92 -15.88
C ASN A 58 2.81 -2.04 -14.36
N THR A 59 2.85 -0.91 -13.65
CA THR A 59 3.18 -0.88 -12.20
C THR A 59 1.98 -0.66 -11.30
N MET A 60 0.87 -0.14 -11.84
CA MET A 60 -0.33 0.20 -11.10
C MET A 60 -1.51 -0.67 -11.54
N THR A 61 -1.90 -1.58 -10.65
CA THR A 61 -3.00 -2.53 -10.88
C THR A 61 -4.25 -2.12 -10.12
N ILE A 62 -5.40 -2.22 -10.77
CA ILE A 62 -6.71 -2.04 -10.14
C ILE A 62 -7.51 -3.33 -10.31
N GLN A 63 -7.93 -3.91 -9.18
CA GLN A 63 -8.81 -5.06 -9.16
C GLN A 63 -10.22 -4.60 -8.77
N ASN A 64 -11.11 -4.58 -9.76
CA ASN A 64 -12.52 -4.26 -9.54
C ASN A 64 -13.18 -5.38 -8.72
N ASP A 65 -14.19 -5.00 -7.93
CA ASP A 65 -15.03 -5.92 -7.16
C ASP A 65 -14.22 -6.88 -6.29
N PHE A 66 -13.09 -6.40 -5.75
CA PHE A 66 -12.26 -7.18 -4.85
C PHE A 66 -13.02 -7.58 -3.59
N LEU A 67 -13.84 -6.67 -3.05
CA LEU A 67 -14.73 -6.96 -1.94
C LEU A 67 -16.12 -7.26 -2.48
N ASN A 68 -16.80 -8.22 -1.87
CA ASN A 68 -18.24 -8.38 -2.04
C ASN A 68 -19.01 -7.56 -0.99
N GLU A 69 -20.32 -7.43 -1.16
CA GLU A 69 -21.18 -6.61 -0.27
C GLU A 69 -21.12 -7.04 1.21
N ASP A 70 -21.03 -8.34 1.48
CA ASP A 70 -20.93 -8.85 2.86
C ASP A 70 -19.57 -8.52 3.49
N GLU A 71 -18.49 -8.59 2.71
CA GLU A 71 -17.14 -8.20 3.10
C GLU A 71 -17.05 -6.70 3.41
N GLU A 72 -17.62 -5.86 2.54
CA GLU A 72 -17.71 -4.41 2.78
C GLU A 72 -18.50 -4.09 4.06
N LYS A 73 -19.65 -4.75 4.23
CA LYS A 73 -20.48 -4.58 5.42
C LYS A 73 -19.75 -5.01 6.69
N SER A 74 -19.05 -6.13 6.68
CA SER A 74 -18.26 -6.62 7.82
C SER A 74 -17.15 -5.62 8.22
N LEU A 75 -16.49 -4.99 7.25
CA LEU A 75 -15.50 -3.94 7.52
C LEU A 75 -16.17 -2.71 8.14
N MET A 76 -17.30 -2.26 7.59
CA MET A 76 -18.04 -1.10 8.08
C MET A 76 -18.57 -1.33 9.49
N ASP A 77 -19.20 -2.48 9.77
CA ASP A 77 -19.74 -2.83 11.09
C ASP A 77 -18.62 -2.84 12.17
N GLU A 78 -17.40 -3.23 11.81
CA GLU A 78 -16.26 -3.22 12.73
C GLU A 78 -15.64 -1.83 12.94
N LEU A 79 -15.62 -0.98 11.90
CA LEU A 79 -14.96 0.34 11.92
C LEU A 79 -15.86 1.47 12.41
N ASP A 80 -17.11 1.51 11.94
CA ASP A 80 -18.04 2.63 12.16
C ASP A 80 -18.20 3.04 13.63
N PRO A 81 -18.37 2.11 14.59
CA PRO A 81 -18.57 2.48 16.00
C PRO A 81 -17.40 3.28 16.59
N TYR A 82 -16.19 3.07 16.08
CA TYR A 82 -15.00 3.81 16.49
C TYR A 82 -14.88 5.13 15.71
N MET A 83 -14.96 5.07 14.37
CA MET A 83 -14.78 6.23 13.50
C MET A 83 -15.79 7.35 13.78
N LYS A 84 -17.03 7.01 14.15
CA LYS A 84 -18.07 7.98 14.51
C LYS A 84 -17.75 8.81 15.75
N LYS A 85 -16.85 8.35 16.62
CA LYS A 85 -16.43 9.06 17.84
C LYS A 85 -15.28 10.03 17.61
N LEU A 86 -14.54 9.86 16.51
CA LEU A 86 -13.42 10.73 16.17
C LEU A 86 -13.92 12.06 15.63
N ARG A 87 -13.20 13.14 15.97
CA ARG A 87 -13.42 14.45 15.38
C ARG A 87 -12.68 14.53 14.05
N TYR A 88 -13.21 15.31 13.13
CA TYR A 88 -12.51 15.61 11.88
C TYR A 88 -11.27 16.45 12.12
N GLU A 89 -10.20 16.13 11.40
CA GLU A 89 -8.94 16.86 11.38
C GLU A 89 -8.81 17.67 10.09
N PHE A 90 -8.28 18.88 10.23
CA PHE A 90 -8.19 19.87 9.14
C PHE A 90 -6.81 20.51 9.01
N ASP A 91 -6.00 20.51 10.09
CA ASP A 91 -4.70 21.19 10.08
C ASP A 91 -3.58 20.17 9.93
N HIS A 92 -2.91 20.18 8.78
CA HIS A 92 -1.74 19.34 8.46
C HIS A 92 -0.57 20.20 8.00
N TRP A 93 0.64 19.85 8.44
CA TRP A 93 1.83 20.67 8.19
C TRP A 93 2.26 20.70 6.71
N ASP A 94 1.82 19.72 5.92
CA ASP A 94 2.06 19.61 4.48
C ASP A 94 0.80 19.78 3.64
N ASP A 95 -0.36 19.99 4.28
CA ASP A 95 -1.64 20.21 3.62
C ASP A 95 -2.06 19.07 2.67
N ALA A 96 -1.59 17.84 2.90
CA ALA A 96 -1.81 16.73 1.95
C ALA A 96 -3.20 16.08 2.06
N ILE A 97 -3.81 16.08 3.25
CA ILE A 97 -5.12 15.47 3.52
C ILE A 97 -5.94 16.40 4.41
N HIS A 98 -7.22 16.59 4.07
CA HIS A 98 -8.14 17.50 4.78
C HIS A 98 -9.48 16.84 5.09
N GLY A 99 -10.10 17.25 6.20
CA GLY A 99 -11.46 16.86 6.54
C GLY A 99 -11.59 15.35 6.73
N TYR A 100 -10.60 14.74 7.38
CA TYR A 100 -10.49 13.31 7.50
C TYR A 100 -10.59 12.83 8.96
N ARG A 101 -10.76 11.52 9.12
CA ARG A 101 -10.69 10.79 10.40
C ARG A 101 -9.87 9.54 10.12
N GLU A 102 -8.96 9.18 11.00
CA GLU A 102 -8.11 8.01 10.82
C GLU A 102 -7.94 7.19 12.11
N THR A 103 -7.55 5.93 11.94
CA THR A 103 -7.21 5.05 13.05
C THR A 103 -6.19 4.02 12.60
N GLU A 104 -5.20 3.73 13.45
CA GLU A 104 -4.31 2.59 13.28
C GLU A 104 -4.89 1.38 14.03
N ARG A 105 -5.10 0.27 13.31
CA ARG A 105 -5.71 -0.92 13.90
C ARG A 105 -4.94 -2.19 13.56
N LEU A 106 -4.39 -2.81 14.60
CA LEU A 106 -3.64 -4.06 14.48
C LEU A 106 -4.52 -5.31 14.57
N LYS A 107 -5.63 -5.24 15.30
CA LYS A 107 -6.52 -6.37 15.59
C LYS A 107 -7.84 -6.21 14.87
N TRP A 108 -8.18 -7.21 14.08
CA TRP A 108 -9.40 -7.31 13.29
C TRP A 108 -10.18 -8.55 13.68
N ASN A 109 -11.49 -8.56 13.40
CA ASN A 109 -12.29 -9.77 13.56
C ASN A 109 -11.82 -10.86 12.57
N GLU A 110 -12.30 -12.08 12.74
CA GLU A 110 -11.86 -13.22 11.92
C GLU A 110 -12.19 -13.03 10.43
N GLU A 111 -13.38 -12.52 10.11
CA GLU A 111 -13.81 -12.30 8.73
C GLU A 111 -12.96 -11.24 8.01
N ASN A 112 -12.76 -10.09 8.65
CA ASN A 112 -11.94 -9.00 8.12
C ASN A 112 -10.45 -9.37 8.06
N THR A 113 -9.98 -10.26 8.94
CA THR A 113 -8.61 -10.80 8.84
C THR A 113 -8.40 -11.61 7.57
N LYS A 114 -9.40 -12.36 7.10
CA LYS A 114 -9.32 -13.11 5.82
C LYS A 114 -9.15 -12.15 4.64
N ILE A 115 -9.89 -11.05 4.63
CA ILE A 115 -9.77 -9.98 3.63
C ILE A 115 -8.35 -9.39 3.62
N LEU A 116 -7.83 -9.01 4.80
CA LEU A 116 -6.48 -8.45 4.91
C LEU A 116 -5.40 -9.44 4.47
N ASN A 117 -5.60 -10.74 4.71
CA ASN A 117 -4.67 -11.76 4.23
C ASN A 117 -4.71 -11.90 2.71
N ARG A 118 -5.89 -11.81 2.08
CA ARG A 118 -6.00 -11.74 0.61
C ARG A 118 -5.26 -10.52 0.07
N ILE A 119 -5.46 -9.33 0.65
CA ILE A 119 -4.73 -8.10 0.24
C ILE A 119 -3.22 -8.31 0.33
N LYS A 120 -2.71 -8.95 1.39
CA LYS A 120 -1.28 -9.27 1.51
C LYS A 120 -0.85 -10.25 0.44
N MET A 121 -1.61 -11.30 0.16
CA MET A 121 -1.26 -12.28 -0.85
C MET A 121 -1.28 -11.67 -2.25
N ASP A 122 -2.32 -10.94 -2.62
CA ASP A 122 -2.48 -10.38 -3.96
C ASP A 122 -1.52 -9.20 -4.17
N GLY A 123 -1.40 -8.31 -3.19
CA GLY A 123 -0.48 -7.17 -3.24
C GLY A 123 1.00 -7.55 -3.17
N LEU A 124 1.37 -8.62 -2.45
CA LEU A 124 2.75 -9.09 -2.37
C LEU A 124 3.09 -10.16 -3.42
N SER A 125 2.13 -10.93 -3.92
CA SER A 125 2.40 -11.91 -4.99
C SER A 125 2.81 -11.21 -6.28
N LEU A 126 2.30 -9.99 -6.53
CA LEU A 126 2.75 -9.13 -7.62
C LEU A 126 4.24 -8.72 -7.48
N ILE A 127 4.78 -8.70 -6.26
CA ILE A 127 6.18 -8.36 -5.96
C ILE A 127 7.08 -9.61 -5.97
N LEU A 128 6.51 -10.81 -5.80
CA LEU A 128 7.25 -12.04 -5.52
C LEU A 128 7.25 -13.09 -6.63
N MET A 129 6.72 -12.83 -7.83
CA MET A 129 6.84 -13.80 -8.93
C MET A 129 8.32 -14.04 -9.29
N PRO A 130 8.90 -15.23 -8.98
CA PRO A 130 10.22 -15.60 -9.46
C PRO A 130 10.05 -15.92 -10.95
N GLN A 131 10.76 -15.19 -11.80
CA GLN A 131 10.85 -15.54 -13.21
C GLN A 131 11.81 -16.74 -13.31
N GLU A 132 11.33 -17.89 -13.79
CA GLU A 132 12.18 -19.03 -14.20
C GLU A 132 13.07 -18.65 -15.40
#